data_AF-A0A212C4G0-F1
#
_entry.id   AF-A0A212C4G0-F1
#
_cell.length_a   1.000
_cell.length_b   1.000
_cell.length_c   1.000
_cell.angle_alpha   90.00
_cell.angle_beta   90.00
_cell.angle_gamma   90.00
#
_symmetry.space_group_name_H-M   'P 1'
#
loop_
_entity.id
_entity.type
_entity.pdbx_description
1 polymer ?
#
loop_
_entity_poly.entity_id
_entity_poly.type
_entity_poly.pdbx_seq_one_letter_code
_entity_poly.pdbx_strand_id
1 'polypeptide(L)'
;MESQVNRGTVAKKLDWAHKEPEQQVLVNQTFGISPLGGFVHCGKVTNGFVMLKDSSVGTRKRVYTQCKSLLMQTERQTLEKINFKFVDTTSKFGHGCFQIVEEKKGFMGPFKKD
;
A
#
# COMPACT_ATOMS: atom_id res chain seq x y z
N MET A 1 -3.46 -19.24 -9.23
CA MET A 1 -2.40 -18.36 -9.76
C MET A 1 -1.10 -19.10 -9.57
N GLU A 2 -0.31 -19.27 -10.62
CA GLU A 2 0.96 -19.98 -10.55
C GLU A 2 2.11 -18.97 -10.50
N SER A 3 3.06 -19.16 -9.57
CA SER A 3 4.20 -18.26 -9.36
C SER A 3 5.51 -19.02 -9.51
N GLN A 4 6.41 -18.52 -10.37
CA GLN A 4 7.67 -19.18 -10.67
C GLN A 4 8.74 -18.93 -9.60
N VAL A 5 9.44 -20.00 -9.18
CA VAL A 5 10.59 -19.93 -8.25
C VAL A 5 11.90 -19.95 -9.05
N ASN A 6 12.62 -18.83 -9.07
CA ASN A 6 13.76 -18.61 -9.99
C ASN A 6 15.15 -18.83 -9.38
N ARG A 7 15.28 -19.25 -8.11
CA ARG A 7 16.58 -19.44 -7.44
C ARG A 7 16.88 -20.90 -7.08
N GLY A 8 18.16 -21.30 -7.17
CA GLY A 8 18.66 -22.61 -6.73
C GLY A 8 18.45 -23.77 -7.72
N THR A 9 18.98 -24.93 -7.37
CA THR A 9 18.84 -26.19 -8.11
C THR A 9 17.41 -26.74 -7.99
N VAL A 10 16.95 -27.52 -8.98
CA VAL A 10 15.59 -28.10 -9.00
C VAL A 10 15.26 -28.86 -7.70
N ALA A 11 16.19 -29.66 -7.19
CA ALA A 11 16.03 -30.38 -5.92
C ALA A 11 15.76 -29.43 -4.73
N LYS A 12 16.52 -28.35 -4.62
CA LYS A 12 16.33 -27.34 -3.55
C LYS A 12 14.98 -26.62 -3.65
N LYS A 13 14.44 -26.45 -4.87
CA LYS A 13 13.11 -25.86 -5.08
C LYS A 13 11.99 -26.81 -4.65
N LEU A 14 12.13 -28.10 -4.96
CA LEU A 14 11.21 -29.16 -4.53
C LEU A 14 11.18 -29.29 -3.00
N ASP A 15 12.35 -29.34 -2.37
CA ASP A 15 12.48 -29.37 -0.91
C ASP A 15 11.90 -28.12 -0.25
N TRP A 16 12.12 -26.94 -0.83
CA TRP A 16 11.57 -25.68 -0.32
C TRP A 16 10.04 -25.65 -0.44
N ALA A 17 9.48 -26.05 -1.58
CA ALA A 17 8.04 -26.07 -1.81
C ALA A 17 7.31 -27.04 -0.86
N HIS A 18 7.96 -28.12 -0.43
CA HIS A 18 7.41 -29.06 0.54
C HIS A 18 7.48 -28.58 2.00
N LYS A 19 8.33 -27.60 2.33
CA LYS A 19 8.64 -27.19 3.71
C LYS A 19 7.91 -25.93 4.18
N GLU A 20 7.57 -25.00 3.29
CA GLU A 20 6.93 -23.72 3.65
C GLU A 20 5.62 -23.52 2.87
N PRO A 21 4.52 -24.19 3.25
CA PRO A 21 3.25 -24.00 2.54
C PRO A 21 2.56 -22.67 2.86
N GLU A 22 2.86 -21.98 3.97
CA GLU A 22 1.99 -20.87 4.44
C GLU A 22 2.70 -19.71 5.16
N GLN A 23 3.88 -19.27 4.69
CA GLN A 23 4.44 -18.02 5.21
C GLN A 23 3.73 -16.82 4.55
N GLN A 24 2.79 -16.18 5.26
CA GLN A 24 2.26 -14.89 4.81
C GLN A 24 3.39 -13.87 4.77
N VAL A 25 3.67 -13.33 3.57
CA VAL A 25 4.59 -12.20 3.43
C VAL A 25 3.91 -10.97 4.02
N LEU A 26 4.24 -10.65 5.27
CA LEU A 26 3.77 -9.45 5.95
C LEU A 26 4.38 -8.23 5.25
N VAL A 27 3.56 -7.47 4.52
CA VAL A 27 3.99 -6.18 3.97
C VAL A 27 3.95 -5.19 5.14
N ASN A 28 5.12 -4.65 5.47
CA ASN A 28 5.42 -3.80 6.63
C ASN A 28 4.24 -2.95 7.16
N GLN A 29 4.00 -3.05 8.46
CA GLN A 29 2.95 -2.32 9.17
C GLN A 29 3.47 -0.91 9.53
N THR A 30 2.96 0.11 8.84
CA THR A 30 3.30 1.52 9.12
C THR A 30 2.03 2.35 9.25
N PHE A 31 2.09 3.34 10.15
CA PHE A 31 1.09 4.35 10.53
C PHE A 31 -0.02 4.66 9.50
N GLY A 32 -1.25 4.81 10.00
CA GLY A 32 -2.49 4.84 9.23
C GLY A 32 -2.50 5.78 8.02
N ILE A 33 -2.31 5.22 6.82
CA ILE A 33 -2.41 5.91 5.53
C ILE A 33 -3.83 6.32 5.11
N SER A 34 -4.83 5.84 5.84
CA SER A 34 -6.22 6.05 5.46
C SER A 34 -6.59 7.51 5.70
N PRO A 35 -7.12 8.23 4.70
CA PRO A 35 -7.51 9.61 4.88
C PRO A 35 -8.66 9.73 5.89
N LEU A 36 -8.92 10.95 6.37
CA LEU A 36 -10.09 11.21 7.22
C LEU A 36 -11.38 10.75 6.51
N GLY A 37 -12.11 9.82 7.15
CA GLY A 37 -13.31 9.20 6.57
C GLY A 37 -13.05 8.00 5.63
N GLY A 38 -11.79 7.63 5.39
CA GLY A 38 -11.38 6.51 4.56
C GLY A 38 -11.34 6.81 3.06
N PHE A 39 -10.84 5.85 2.28
CA PHE A 39 -10.79 5.97 0.83
C PHE A 39 -12.19 5.90 0.23
N VAL A 40 -12.49 6.80 -0.71
CA VAL A 40 -13.81 6.90 -1.35
C VAL A 40 -14.19 5.57 -2.01
N HIS A 41 -15.34 5.02 -1.63
CA HIS A 41 -15.86 3.69 -2.00
C HIS A 41 -15.02 2.46 -1.58
N CYS A 42 -13.92 2.64 -0.84
CA CYS A 42 -13.07 1.54 -0.33
C CYS A 42 -13.11 1.38 1.18
N GLY A 43 -13.16 2.48 1.93
CA GLY A 43 -13.07 2.47 3.39
C GLY A 43 -11.63 2.56 3.89
N LYS A 44 -11.38 1.99 5.08
CA LYS A 44 -10.09 2.06 5.77
C LYS A 44 -9.20 0.87 5.39
N VAL A 45 -7.90 1.10 5.23
CA VAL A 45 -6.91 0.05 5.01
C VAL A 45 -6.41 -0.46 6.36
N THR A 46 -6.59 -1.75 6.64
CA THR A 46 -6.23 -2.39 7.91
C THR A 46 -5.02 -3.32 7.81
N ASN A 47 -4.73 -3.83 6.61
CA ASN A 47 -3.70 -4.84 6.37
C ASN A 47 -2.45 -4.20 5.75
N GLY A 48 -1.41 -5.01 5.54
CA GLY A 48 -0.22 -4.60 4.79
C GLY A 48 -0.59 -4.08 3.39
N PHE A 49 0.05 -3.00 2.97
CA PHE A 49 -0.25 -2.30 1.72
C PHE A 49 1.02 -1.95 0.96
N VAL A 50 0.86 -1.69 -0.33
CA VAL A 50 1.93 -1.21 -1.23
C VAL A 50 1.46 0.10 -1.86
N MET A 51 2.33 1.10 -1.89
CA MET A 51 2.09 2.34 -2.64
C MET A 51 2.78 2.23 -4.01
N LEU A 52 1.99 2.29 -5.08
CA LEU A 52 2.50 2.36 -6.45
C LEU A 52 2.54 3.82 -6.89
N LYS A 53 3.59 4.19 -7.60
CA LYS A 53 3.69 5.51 -8.25
C LYS A 53 2.66 5.58 -9.38
N ASP A 54 2.00 6.73 -9.52
CA ASP A 54 1.03 7.03 -10.57
C ASP A 54 -0.22 6.13 -10.56
N SER A 55 -0.88 5.98 -11.71
CA SER A 55 -2.14 5.26 -11.85
C SER A 55 -1.94 3.76 -12.10
N SER A 56 -2.96 2.96 -11.77
CA SER A 56 -3.02 1.52 -12.07
C SER A 56 -4.23 1.19 -12.93
N VAL A 57 -4.17 0.07 -13.65
CA VAL A 57 -5.20 -0.32 -14.63
C VAL A 57 -6.45 -0.90 -13.98
N GLY A 58 -7.50 -0.10 -13.92
CA GLY A 58 -8.83 -0.54 -13.51
C GLY A 58 -9.38 0.25 -12.34
N THR A 59 -10.53 -0.21 -11.85
CA THR A 59 -11.23 0.43 -10.74
C THR A 59 -10.69 -0.02 -9.39
N ARG A 60 -11.05 0.74 -8.35
CA ARG A 60 -10.76 0.39 -6.96
C ARG A 60 -11.41 -0.96 -6.59
N LYS A 61 -10.88 -1.68 -5.60
CA LYS A 61 -11.29 -3.05 -5.18
C LYS A 61 -11.04 -4.16 -6.20
N ARG A 62 -10.45 -3.87 -7.36
CA ARG A 62 -10.04 -4.90 -8.32
C ARG A 62 -8.82 -5.67 -7.79
N VAL A 63 -8.81 -6.98 -8.00
CA VAL A 63 -7.64 -7.83 -7.71
C VAL A 63 -6.50 -7.47 -8.67
N TYR A 64 -5.32 -7.22 -8.13
CA TYR A 64 -4.10 -6.98 -8.89
C TYR A 64 -3.07 -8.08 -8.68
N THR A 65 -2.47 -8.49 -9.78
CA THR A 65 -1.43 -9.51 -9.84
C THR A 65 -0.09 -8.85 -10.09
N GLN A 66 0.78 -8.77 -9.07
CA GLN A 66 2.10 -8.16 -9.22
C GLN A 66 3.13 -9.20 -9.68
N CYS A 67 3.86 -8.89 -10.75
CA CYS A 67 4.93 -9.71 -11.29
C CYS A 67 6.24 -8.92 -11.27
N LYS A 68 7.37 -9.63 -11.16
CA LYS A 68 8.70 -9.00 -11.30
C LYS A 68 8.93 -8.60 -12.75
N SER A 69 9.63 -7.49 -12.95
CA SER A 69 10.09 -7.08 -14.28
C SER A 69 10.96 -8.16 -14.91
N LEU A 70 10.74 -8.44 -16.19
CA LEU A 70 11.61 -9.32 -16.99
C LEU A 70 12.87 -8.60 -17.45
N LEU A 71 12.77 -7.27 -17.65
CA LEU A 71 13.89 -6.43 -18.04
C LEU A 71 14.69 -5.98 -16.82
N MET A 72 16.01 -5.95 -16.97
CA MET A 72 16.91 -5.39 -15.99
C MET A 72 16.74 -3.87 -15.95
N GLN A 73 16.42 -3.36 -14.77
CA GLN A 73 16.23 -1.93 -14.53
C GLN A 73 17.60 -1.28 -14.33
N THR A 74 18.03 -0.45 -15.28
CA THR A 74 19.33 0.26 -15.25
C THR A 74 19.17 1.75 -14.98
N GLU A 75 17.96 2.28 -15.14
CA GLU A 75 17.69 3.71 -15.00
C GLU A 75 17.82 4.17 -13.55
N ARG A 76 18.43 5.34 -13.35
CA ARG A 76 18.59 5.95 -12.02
C ARG A 76 17.25 6.17 -11.31
N GLN A 77 16.20 6.53 -12.06
CA GLN A 77 14.87 6.76 -11.51
C GLN A 77 14.29 5.51 -10.85
N THR A 78 14.55 4.32 -11.38
CA THR A 78 14.06 3.05 -10.82
C THR A 78 14.92 2.55 -9.66
N LEU A 79 16.21 2.86 -9.65
CA LEU A 79 17.17 2.39 -8.64
C LEU A 79 17.26 3.28 -7.40
N GLU A 80 16.65 4.47 -7.43
CA GLU A 80 16.68 5.41 -6.32
C GLU A 80 15.91 4.89 -5.09
N LYS A 81 16.49 5.07 -3.90
CA LYS A 81 15.82 4.77 -2.64
C LYS A 81 14.83 5.88 -2.31
N ILE A 82 13.55 5.54 -2.24
CA ILE A 82 12.48 6.51 -2.00
C ILE A 82 12.32 6.74 -0.49
N ASN A 83 12.44 8.00 -0.05
CA ASN A 83 12.09 8.42 1.31
C ASN A 83 10.96 9.46 1.23
N PHE A 84 9.84 9.16 1.88
CA PHE A 84 8.68 10.06 1.92
C PHE A 84 8.77 10.99 3.12
N LYS A 85 8.70 12.31 2.86
CA LYS A 85 8.65 13.32 3.93
C LYS A 85 7.25 13.49 4.51
N PHE A 86 6.23 13.40 3.67
CA PHE A 86 4.84 13.67 4.02
C PHE A 86 3.90 12.87 3.14
N VAL A 87 2.79 12.39 3.74
CA VAL A 87 1.69 11.71 3.05
C VAL A 87 0.42 12.48 3.35
N ASP A 88 -0.32 12.84 2.32
CA ASP A 88 -1.58 13.54 2.47
C ASP A 88 -2.71 12.59 2.90
N THR A 89 -3.21 12.80 4.11
CA THR A 89 -4.29 12.07 4.78
C THR A 89 -5.58 12.88 4.88
N THR A 90 -5.67 14.01 4.18
CA THR A 90 -6.91 14.79 4.07
C THR A 90 -8.05 13.95 3.49
N SER A 91 -9.28 14.25 3.93
CA SER A 91 -10.48 13.67 3.34
C SER A 91 -10.49 13.83 1.82
N LYS A 92 -10.76 12.74 1.11
CA LYS A 92 -10.99 12.74 -0.34
C LYS A 92 -12.47 12.79 -0.72
N PHE A 93 -13.34 12.90 0.29
CA PHE A 93 -14.75 13.22 0.10
C PHE A 93 -14.91 14.74 0.14
N GLY A 94 -15.24 15.35 -1.01
CA GLY A 94 -15.28 16.80 -1.18
C GLY A 94 -13.88 17.44 -1.18
N HIS A 95 -13.75 18.63 -0.59
CA HIS A 95 -12.48 19.34 -0.44
C HIS A 95 -11.91 19.10 0.97
N GLY A 96 -10.80 18.38 1.05
CA GLY A 96 -10.11 18.10 2.31
C GLY A 96 -9.24 19.28 2.78
N CYS A 97 -9.41 19.71 4.03
CA CYS A 97 -8.66 20.84 4.61
C CYS A 97 -7.74 20.44 5.77
N PHE A 98 -8.06 19.38 6.51
CA PHE A 98 -7.35 18.97 7.72
C PHE A 98 -6.75 17.58 7.55
N GLN A 99 -5.57 17.35 8.14
CA GLN A 99 -4.87 16.07 8.10
C GLN A 99 -5.35 15.14 9.22
N ILE A 100 -5.50 15.70 10.43
CA ILE A 100 -5.89 14.95 11.63
C ILE A 100 -7.21 15.47 12.22
N VAL A 101 -7.89 14.61 12.99
CA VAL A 101 -9.21 14.97 13.57
C VAL A 101 -9.05 16.03 14.66
N GLU A 102 -7.93 15.98 15.38
CA GLU A 102 -7.57 16.91 16.45
C GLU A 102 -7.36 18.33 15.89
N GLU A 103 -6.69 18.45 14.74
CA GLU A 103 -6.48 19.71 14.02
C GLU A 103 -7.82 20.34 13.63
N LYS A 104 -8.74 19.52 13.08
CA LYS A 104 -10.09 19.97 12.73
C LYS A 104 -10.88 20.44 13.96
N LYS A 105 -10.84 19.69 15.06
CA LYS A 105 -11.52 20.05 16.31
C LYS A 105 -10.96 21.33 16.91
N GLY A 106 -9.63 21.48 16.93
CA GLY A 106 -8.96 22.69 17.40
C GLY A 106 -9.30 23.92 16.56
N PHE A 107 -9.36 23.77 15.23
CA PHE A 107 -9.71 24.87 14.33
C PHE A 107 -11.18 25.28 14.43
N MET A 108 -12.11 24.32 14.49
CA MET A 108 -13.55 24.61 14.45
C MET A 108 -14.14 25.01 15.81
N GLY A 109 -13.43 24.75 16.90
CA GLY A 109 -13.90 25.04 18.25
C GLY A 109 -15.05 24.13 18.70
N PRO A 110 -15.73 24.49 19.81
CA PRO A 110 -16.84 23.68 20.35
C PRO A 110 -18.05 23.73 19.41
N PHE A 111 -18.56 22.55 19.02
CA PHE A 111 -19.82 22.45 18.28
C PHE A 111 -21.01 22.30 19.21
N LYS A 112 -22.20 22.64 18.71
CA LYS A 112 -23.48 22.40 19.40
C LYS A 112 -23.78 20.92 19.70
N LYS A 113 -23.15 20.00 18.98
CA LYS A 113 -23.38 18.55 19.07
C LYS A 113 -22.41 17.84 20.01
N ASP A 114 -21.35 18.53 20.41
CA ASP A 114 -20.38 18.03 21.40
C ASP A 114 -20.96 18.24 22.80
#